data_AF-A0A7V9DL60-F1
#
_entry.id   AF-A0A7V9DL60-F1
#
_cell.length_a   1.000
_cell.length_b   1.000
_cell.length_c   1.000
_cell.angle_alpha   90.00
_cell.angle_beta   90.00
_cell.angle_gamma   90.00
#
_symmetry.space_group_name_H-M   'P 1'
#
loop_
_entity.id
_entity.type
_entity.pdbx_description
1 polymer ?
#
loop_
_entity_poly.entity_id
_entity_poly.type
_entity_poly.pdbx_seq_one_letter_code
_entity_poly.pdbx_strand_id
1 'polypeptide(L)'
;MDFAIPDDIQATLDALDAFIEADIVPLQAEGDNERFFDHRREWARTDWENGGVPTDEWEALLAEMRSRADSAGWLRWALPAEFGGHDATNLEMAIIREHLAHKGLGLHNDLQNESSIVGNFPTVLMMRDFGTPEQIERWMPGFLDGSRRLAFGLTEPNHGSDATFMETTAVA
;
A
#
# COMPACT_ATOMS: atom_id res chain seq x y z
N MET A 1 28.86 5.83 16.23
CA MET A 1 27.78 5.39 15.35
C MET A 1 26.50 5.73 16.10
N ASP A 2 25.63 6.50 15.47
CA ASP A 2 24.35 6.91 16.04
C ASP A 2 23.26 6.01 15.46
N PHE A 3 22.39 5.50 16.34
CA PHE A 3 21.28 4.61 16.02
C PHE A 3 19.94 5.19 16.46
N ALA A 4 19.93 6.44 16.96
CA ALA A 4 18.69 7.12 17.27
C ALA A 4 17.90 7.36 15.97
N ILE A 5 16.57 7.23 16.07
CA ILE A 5 15.67 7.70 15.03
C ILE A 5 15.79 9.24 14.99
N PRO A 6 16.01 9.85 13.81
CA PRO A 6 16.00 11.30 13.66
C PRO A 6 14.72 11.95 14.20
N ASP A 7 14.84 13.11 14.86
CA ASP A 7 13.72 13.78 15.56
C ASP A 7 12.54 14.11 14.63
N ASP A 8 12.82 14.45 13.37
CA ASP A 8 11.82 14.72 12.35
C ASP A 8 11.03 13.46 11.97
N ILE A 9 11.71 12.32 11.84
CA ILE A 9 11.05 11.03 11.59
C ILE A 9 10.24 10.62 12.81
N GLN A 10 10.75 10.80 14.04
CA GLN A 10 9.98 10.51 15.25
C GLN A 10 8.70 11.35 15.34
N ALA A 11 8.76 12.65 15.01
CA ALA A 11 7.58 13.50 14.96
C ALA A 11 6.54 13.01 13.92
N THR A 12 7.01 12.49 12.78
CA THR A 12 6.14 11.86 11.78
C THR A 12 5.47 10.59 12.32
N LEU A 13 6.20 9.73 13.05
CA LEU A 13 5.62 8.53 13.68
C LEU A 13 4.55 8.89 14.71
N ASP A 14 4.80 9.91 15.54
CA ASP A 14 3.85 10.38 16.55
C ASP A 14 2.57 10.93 15.88
N ALA A 15 2.71 11.64 14.75
CA ALA A 15 1.58 12.15 13.98
C ALA A 15 0.79 11.03 13.28
N LEU A 16 1.47 10.01 12.76
CA LEU A 16 0.82 8.80 12.20
C LEU A 16 0.02 8.07 13.27
N ASP A 17 0.58 7.91 14.48
CA ASP A 17 -0.11 7.27 15.59
C ASP A 17 -1.38 8.05 15.98
N ALA A 18 -1.29 9.38 16.06
CA ALA A 18 -2.45 10.23 16.33
C ALA A 18 -3.54 10.08 15.26
N PHE A 19 -3.16 10.02 13.98
CA PHE A 19 -4.10 9.80 12.87
C PHE A 19 -4.73 8.39 12.93
N ILE A 20 -3.94 7.36 13.24
CA ILE A 20 -4.45 5.99 13.38
C ILE A 20 -5.54 5.95 14.46
N GLU A 21 -5.29 6.52 15.64
CA GLU A 21 -6.25 6.52 16.75
C GLU A 21 -7.50 7.37 16.45
N ALA A 22 -7.34 8.49 15.75
CA ALA A 22 -8.43 9.41 15.46
C ALA A 22 -9.34 8.95 14.31
N ASP A 23 -8.77 8.34 13.26
CA ASP A 23 -9.49 8.11 11.99
C ASP A 23 -9.59 6.64 11.60
N ILE A 24 -8.56 5.83 11.89
CA ILE A 24 -8.44 4.45 11.36
C ILE A 24 -8.98 3.42 12.34
N VAL A 25 -8.68 3.56 13.63
CA VAL A 25 -9.24 2.71 14.69
C VAL A 25 -10.77 2.82 14.74
N PRO A 26 -11.40 4.01 14.67
CA PRO A 26 -12.86 4.11 14.62
C PRO A 26 -13.46 3.47 13.36
N LEU A 27 -12.81 3.60 12.20
CA LEU A 27 -13.25 2.97 10.96
C LEU A 27 -13.18 1.43 11.04
N GLN A 28 -12.13 0.90 11.66
CA GLN A 28 -11.99 -0.54 11.90
C GLN A 28 -13.06 -1.07 12.86
N ALA A 29 -13.43 -0.28 13.87
CA ALA A 29 -14.47 -0.64 14.84
C ALA A 29 -15.90 -0.40 14.32
N GLU A 30 -16.07 0.21 13.15
CA GLU A 30 -17.39 0.51 12.57
C GLU A 30 -18.11 -0.78 12.14
N GLY A 31 -19.36 -0.95 12.56
CA GLY A 31 -20.15 -2.13 12.22
C GLY A 31 -19.55 -3.43 12.75
N ASP A 32 -19.27 -4.38 11.85
CA ASP A 32 -18.58 -5.65 12.14
C ASP A 32 -17.25 -5.74 11.35
N ASN A 33 -16.57 -4.60 11.11
CA ASN A 33 -15.31 -4.59 10.36
C ASN A 33 -14.17 -5.34 11.08
N GLU A 34 -14.23 -5.48 12.42
CA GLU A 34 -13.26 -6.26 13.21
C GLU A 34 -13.10 -7.72 12.77
N ARG A 35 -14.13 -8.32 12.13
CA ARG A 35 -14.02 -9.66 11.55
C ARG A 35 -12.92 -9.79 10.49
N PHE A 36 -12.50 -8.68 9.89
CA PHE A 36 -11.40 -8.65 8.94
C PHE A 36 -10.03 -8.67 9.62
N PHE A 37 -9.93 -8.55 10.94
CA PHE A 37 -8.64 -8.44 11.65
C PHE A 37 -8.49 -9.47 12.77
N ASP A 38 -9.59 -10.05 13.23
CA ASP A 38 -9.58 -11.11 14.24
C ASP A 38 -9.23 -12.51 13.65
N HIS A 39 -9.57 -13.56 14.38
CA HIS A 39 -9.33 -14.96 13.98
C HIS A 39 -10.16 -15.43 12.76
N ARG A 40 -11.21 -14.70 12.37
CA ARG A 40 -12.09 -14.99 11.21
C ARG A 40 -11.55 -14.41 9.91
N ARG A 41 -10.51 -13.57 9.95
CA ARG A 41 -10.06 -12.71 8.84
C ARG A 41 -9.88 -13.42 7.50
N GLU A 42 -9.31 -14.62 7.46
CA GLU A 42 -9.10 -15.35 6.20
C GLU A 42 -10.43 -15.66 5.53
N TRP A 43 -11.38 -16.18 6.30
CA TRP A 43 -12.72 -16.47 5.80
C TRP A 43 -13.48 -15.18 5.45
N ALA A 44 -13.39 -14.15 6.30
CA ALA A 44 -14.14 -12.91 6.15
C ALA A 44 -13.68 -12.06 4.95
N ARG A 45 -12.40 -12.12 4.59
CA ARG A 45 -11.82 -11.39 3.46
C ARG A 45 -11.98 -12.12 2.13
N THR A 46 -12.30 -13.42 2.15
CA THR A 46 -12.27 -14.29 0.97
C THR A 46 -13.68 -14.64 0.51
N ASP A 47 -13.99 -14.36 -0.75
CA ASP A 47 -15.20 -14.83 -1.42
C ASP A 47 -14.97 -16.25 -1.96
N TRP A 48 -15.35 -17.23 -1.16
CA TRP A 48 -15.19 -18.66 -1.48
C TRP A 48 -16.11 -19.12 -2.62
N GLU A 49 -17.21 -18.43 -2.86
CA GLU A 49 -18.15 -18.75 -3.93
C GLU A 49 -17.67 -18.19 -5.28
N ASN A 50 -16.84 -17.13 -5.24
CA ASN A 50 -16.24 -16.50 -6.41
C ASN A 50 -14.73 -16.77 -6.55
N GLY A 51 -14.32 -18.03 -6.36
CA GLY A 51 -12.96 -18.47 -6.65
C GLY A 51 -11.88 -17.95 -5.70
N GLY A 52 -12.26 -17.47 -4.51
CA GLY A 52 -11.34 -17.06 -3.46
C GLY A 52 -10.77 -15.65 -3.63
N VAL A 53 -11.43 -14.79 -4.41
CA VAL A 53 -11.04 -13.38 -4.53
C VAL A 53 -11.40 -12.60 -3.25
N PRO A 54 -10.82 -11.41 -3.02
CA PRO A 54 -11.27 -10.52 -1.96
C PRO A 54 -12.77 -10.23 -2.01
N THR A 55 -13.44 -10.17 -0.86
CA THR A 55 -14.85 -9.76 -0.78
C THR A 55 -15.02 -8.27 -1.08
N ASP A 56 -16.14 -7.89 -1.70
CA ASP A 56 -16.45 -6.48 -2.01
C ASP A 56 -16.42 -5.58 -0.76
N GLU A 57 -16.92 -6.08 0.38
CA GLU A 57 -16.90 -5.36 1.66
C GLU A 57 -15.47 -5.11 2.15
N TRP A 58 -14.57 -6.06 1.95
CA TRP A 58 -13.16 -5.88 2.30
C TRP A 58 -12.49 -4.84 1.41
N GLU A 59 -12.71 -4.93 0.09
CA GLU A 59 -12.18 -3.95 -0.86
C GLU A 59 -12.73 -2.55 -0.60
N ALA A 60 -14.01 -2.41 -0.26
CA ALA A 60 -14.63 -1.15 0.10
C ALA A 60 -14.01 -0.54 1.37
N LEU A 61 -13.77 -1.35 2.40
CA LEU A 61 -13.10 -0.88 3.63
C LEU A 61 -11.66 -0.40 3.34
N LEU A 62 -10.91 -1.13 2.51
CA LEU A 62 -9.57 -0.71 2.11
C LEU A 62 -9.59 0.55 1.25
N ALA A 63 -10.59 0.72 0.38
CA ALA A 63 -10.76 1.93 -0.42
C ALA A 63 -11.03 3.16 0.46
N GLU A 64 -11.91 3.02 1.46
CA GLU A 64 -12.21 4.09 2.42
C GLU A 64 -10.98 4.46 3.26
N MET A 65 -10.24 3.46 3.77
CA MET A 65 -8.99 3.69 4.49
C MET A 65 -7.99 4.49 3.65
N ARG A 66 -7.77 4.08 2.39
CA ARG A 66 -6.84 4.77 1.48
C ARG A 66 -7.31 6.20 1.20
N SER A 67 -8.60 6.41 0.99
CA SER A 67 -9.19 7.74 0.78
C SER A 67 -8.91 8.69 1.95
N ARG A 68 -9.11 8.23 3.19
CA ARG A 68 -8.80 8.99 4.41
C ARG A 68 -7.31 9.29 4.54
N ALA A 69 -6.47 8.28 4.33
CA ALA A 69 -5.03 8.42 4.40
C ALA A 69 -4.48 9.38 3.33
N ASP A 70 -5.03 9.35 2.11
CA ASP A 70 -4.65 10.26 1.03
C ASP A 70 -5.05 11.70 1.33
N SER A 71 -6.29 11.88 1.81
CA SER A 71 -6.81 13.20 2.21
C SER A 71 -6.02 13.82 3.36
N ALA A 72 -5.47 12.99 4.25
CA ALA A 72 -4.60 13.40 5.35
C ALA A 72 -3.12 13.58 4.95
N GLY A 73 -2.74 13.25 3.71
CA GLY A 73 -1.37 13.37 3.20
C GLY A 73 -0.45 12.19 3.48
N TRP A 74 -0.95 11.12 4.11
CA TRP A 74 -0.15 9.96 4.51
C TRP A 74 0.05 8.95 3.39
N LEU A 75 -0.98 8.75 2.54
CA LEU A 75 -0.95 7.65 1.58
C LEU A 75 0.26 7.75 0.66
N ARG A 76 0.49 8.94 0.07
CA ARG A 76 1.55 9.20 -0.92
C ARG A 76 2.90 9.57 -0.33
N TRP A 77 3.11 9.43 0.98
CA TRP A 77 4.29 9.96 1.68
C TRP A 77 5.62 9.66 0.97
N ALA A 78 5.81 8.41 0.53
CA ALA A 78 7.00 7.93 -0.17
C ALA A 78 7.27 8.56 -1.55
N LEU A 79 6.25 9.16 -2.16
CA LEU A 79 6.35 9.69 -3.51
C LEU A 79 7.07 11.05 -3.52
N PRO A 80 7.62 11.42 -4.69
CA PRO A 80 8.08 12.77 -4.93
C PRO A 80 7.02 13.84 -4.68
N ALA A 81 7.44 15.05 -4.30
CA ALA A 81 6.54 16.17 -4.09
C ALA A 81 5.70 16.53 -5.34
N GLU A 82 6.22 16.30 -6.55
CA GLU A 82 5.47 16.49 -7.80
C GLU A 82 4.20 15.62 -7.93
N PHE A 83 4.12 14.54 -7.15
CA PHE A 83 2.95 13.65 -7.10
C PHE A 83 2.14 13.79 -5.81
N GLY A 84 2.41 14.84 -5.01
CA GLY A 84 1.77 15.09 -3.73
C GLY A 84 2.33 14.25 -2.58
N GLY A 85 3.54 13.69 -2.74
CA GLY A 85 4.27 13.04 -1.65
C GLY A 85 5.24 14.00 -0.93
N HIS A 86 6.16 13.43 -0.15
CA HIS A 86 7.02 14.19 0.77
C HIS A 86 8.52 14.06 0.45
N ASP A 87 8.87 13.53 -0.74
CA ASP A 87 10.27 13.23 -1.10
C ASP A 87 10.98 12.34 -0.05
N ALA A 88 10.20 11.47 0.62
CA ALA A 88 10.67 10.69 1.75
C ALA A 88 11.82 9.76 1.33
N THR A 89 12.80 9.62 2.21
CA THR A 89 13.95 8.75 1.95
C THR A 89 13.60 7.27 2.16
N ASN A 90 14.39 6.37 1.58
CA ASN A 90 14.25 4.93 1.86
C ASN A 90 14.46 4.60 3.35
N LEU A 91 15.30 5.35 4.06
CA LEU A 91 15.51 5.16 5.50
C LEU A 91 14.26 5.52 6.29
N GLU A 92 13.66 6.67 5.98
CA GLU A 92 12.41 7.12 6.59
C GLU A 92 11.27 6.14 6.33
N MET A 93 11.11 5.70 5.08
CA MET A 93 10.13 4.68 4.74
C MET A 93 10.38 3.36 5.48
N ALA A 94 11.63 2.92 5.62
CA ALA A 94 11.94 1.72 6.38
C ALA A 94 11.51 1.85 7.86
N ILE A 95 11.80 2.99 8.49
CA ILE A 95 11.41 3.26 9.89
C ILE A 95 9.89 3.34 10.03
N ILE A 96 9.18 4.04 9.12
CA ILE A 96 7.71 4.11 9.14
C ILE A 96 7.08 2.72 8.99
N ARG A 97 7.54 1.93 8.01
CA ARG A 97 6.98 0.59 7.76
C ARG A 97 7.26 -0.36 8.94
N GLU A 98 8.45 -0.26 9.55
CA GLU A 98 8.78 -1.02 10.76
C GLU A 98 7.90 -0.62 11.95
N HIS A 99 7.70 0.68 12.18
CA HIS A 99 6.82 1.19 13.25
C HIS A 99 5.39 0.67 13.08
N LEU A 100 4.82 0.80 11.88
CA LEU A 100 3.47 0.30 11.58
C LEU A 100 3.36 -1.22 11.73
N ALA A 101 4.40 -1.98 11.37
CA ALA A 101 4.40 -3.43 11.54
C ALA A 101 4.43 -3.85 13.04
N HIS A 102 5.13 -3.11 13.90
CA HIS A 102 5.19 -3.37 15.34
C HIS A 102 3.85 -3.16 16.05
N LYS A 103 2.95 -2.35 15.50
CA LYS A 103 1.57 -2.18 16.02
C LYS A 103 0.69 -3.41 15.80
N GLY A 104 1.14 -4.37 14.99
CA GLY A 104 0.42 -5.59 14.69
C GLY A 104 -0.55 -5.46 13.51
N LEU A 105 -1.31 -6.51 13.25
CA LEU A 105 -2.30 -6.51 12.17
C LEU A 105 -3.46 -5.56 12.49
N GLY A 106 -3.73 -4.63 11.58
CA GLY A 106 -4.91 -3.77 11.65
C GLY A 106 -5.17 -3.06 10.33
N LEU A 107 -6.24 -2.27 10.26
CA LEU A 107 -6.61 -1.54 9.05
C LEU A 107 -5.53 -0.53 8.62
N HIS A 108 -4.74 -0.05 9.57
CA HIS A 108 -3.60 0.84 9.32
C HIS A 108 -2.46 0.17 8.53
N ASN A 109 -2.27 -1.14 8.71
CA ASN A 109 -1.18 -1.88 8.08
C ASN A 109 -1.41 -3.40 8.08
N ASP A 110 -1.39 -4.01 6.90
CA ASP A 110 -1.47 -5.44 6.66
C ASP A 110 -0.42 -5.87 5.64
N LEU A 111 0.63 -6.53 6.13
CA LEU A 111 1.74 -7.02 5.30
C LEU A 111 1.36 -8.22 4.44
N GLN A 112 0.23 -8.90 4.67
CA GLN A 112 -0.15 -10.07 3.87
C GLN A 112 -0.64 -9.68 2.48
N ASN A 113 -1.27 -8.51 2.36
CA ASN A 113 -1.79 -7.96 1.09
C ASN A 113 -1.17 -6.60 0.74
N GLU A 114 -0.13 -6.18 1.48
CA GLU A 114 0.57 -4.90 1.33
C GLU A 114 -0.37 -3.68 1.36
N SER A 115 -1.41 -3.74 2.20
CA SER A 115 -2.31 -2.62 2.44
C SER A 115 -1.81 -1.77 3.61
N SER A 116 -1.74 -0.45 3.44
CA SER A 116 -1.34 0.46 4.51
C SER A 116 -1.83 1.89 4.28
N ILE A 117 -1.96 2.65 5.37
CA ILE A 117 -2.20 4.10 5.35
C ILE A 117 -1.01 4.88 4.81
N VAL A 118 0.19 4.31 4.81
CA VAL A 118 1.36 4.84 4.09
C VAL A 118 1.68 3.87 2.98
N GLY A 119 1.30 4.25 1.76
CA GLY A 119 1.31 3.39 0.59
C GLY A 119 2.69 3.26 -0.06
N ASN A 120 2.92 2.10 -0.68
CA ASN A 120 4.03 1.88 -1.60
C ASN A 120 3.54 2.01 -3.04
N PHE A 121 4.18 2.88 -3.82
CA PHE A 121 3.80 3.17 -5.20
C PHE A 121 4.94 2.95 -6.21
N PRO A 122 5.54 1.74 -6.26
CA PRO A 122 6.62 1.45 -7.20
C PRO A 122 6.18 1.62 -8.65
N THR A 123 4.90 1.40 -8.96
CA THR A 123 4.34 1.60 -10.30
C THR A 123 4.40 3.07 -10.74
N VAL A 124 4.16 4.01 -9.83
CA VAL A 124 4.26 5.46 -10.13
C VAL A 124 5.71 5.81 -10.44
N LEU A 125 6.66 5.35 -9.62
CA LEU A 125 8.09 5.60 -9.85
C LEU A 125 8.59 4.96 -11.15
N MET A 126 8.20 3.71 -11.41
CA MET A 126 8.53 2.99 -12.65
C MET A 126 7.99 3.72 -13.88
N MET A 127 6.73 4.15 -13.86
CA MET A 127 6.12 4.89 -14.97
C MET A 127 6.79 6.26 -15.17
N ARG A 128 7.12 6.98 -14.09
CA ARG A 128 7.87 8.26 -14.17
C ARG A 128 9.23 8.07 -14.83
N ASP A 129 9.97 7.05 -14.41
CA ASP A 129 11.38 6.87 -14.79
C ASP A 129 11.57 6.21 -16.16
N PHE A 130 10.65 5.32 -16.55
CA PHE A 130 10.82 4.47 -17.73
C PHE A 130 9.67 4.51 -18.73
N GLY A 131 8.55 5.17 -18.42
CA GLY A 131 7.42 5.31 -19.34
C GLY A 131 7.74 6.21 -20.53
N THR A 132 7.18 5.91 -21.70
CA THR A 132 7.18 6.88 -22.81
C THR A 132 6.25 8.05 -22.48
N PRO A 133 6.40 9.23 -23.11
CA PRO A 133 5.49 10.35 -22.88
C PRO A 133 4.01 9.99 -23.04
N GLU A 134 3.68 9.17 -24.05
CA GLU A 134 2.31 8.71 -24.31
C GLU A 134 1.81 7.74 -23.23
N GLN A 135 2.69 6.89 -22.68
CA GLN A 135 2.35 5.99 -21.59
C GLN A 135 2.11 6.77 -20.29
N ILE A 136 2.98 7.73 -19.98
CA ILE A 136 2.86 8.59 -18.80
C ILE A 136 1.53 9.35 -18.86
N GLU A 137 1.25 10.05 -19.96
CA GLU A 137 -0.01 10.79 -20.15
C GLU A 137 -1.23 9.88 -20.00
N ARG A 138 -1.18 8.67 -20.55
CA ARG A 138 -2.30 7.74 -20.53
C ARG A 138 -2.54 7.10 -19.16
N TRP A 139 -1.49 6.76 -18.42
CA TRP A 139 -1.59 5.87 -17.26
C TRP A 139 -1.35 6.56 -15.92
N MET A 140 -0.45 7.55 -15.86
CA MET A 140 -0.07 8.20 -14.61
C MET A 140 -1.26 8.79 -13.84
N PRO A 141 -2.23 9.50 -14.48
CA PRO A 141 -3.38 10.03 -13.74
C PRO A 141 -4.15 8.94 -12.99
N GLY A 142 -4.36 7.79 -13.64
CA GLY A 142 -5.07 6.66 -13.06
C GLY A 142 -4.32 5.94 -11.94
N PHE A 143 -2.98 5.99 -11.95
CA PHE A 143 -2.16 5.47 -10.85
C PHE A 143 -2.21 6.38 -9.63
N LEU A 144 -2.22 7.71 -9.84
CA LEU A 144 -2.25 8.70 -8.78
C LEU A 144 -3.64 8.85 -8.13
N ASP A 145 -4.73 8.69 -8.87
CA ASP A 145 -6.10 8.75 -8.34
C ASP A 145 -6.66 7.37 -7.93
N GLY A 146 -5.92 6.29 -8.18
CA GLY A 146 -6.31 4.92 -7.85
C GLY A 146 -7.38 4.31 -8.76
N SER A 147 -7.86 5.02 -9.80
CA SER A 147 -8.82 4.51 -10.78
C SER A 147 -8.25 3.42 -11.69
N ARG A 148 -6.91 3.29 -11.73
CA ARG A 148 -6.21 2.22 -12.45
C ARG A 148 -5.23 1.51 -11.54
N ARG A 149 -5.37 0.20 -11.47
CA ARG A 149 -4.42 -0.70 -10.82
C ARG A 149 -3.56 -1.38 -11.87
N LEU A 150 -2.31 -1.67 -11.51
CA LEU A 150 -1.38 -2.44 -12.33
C LEU A 150 -0.93 -3.65 -11.53
N ALA A 151 -0.82 -4.80 -12.20
CA ALA A 151 -0.22 -5.99 -11.64
C ALA A 151 1.19 -6.18 -12.24
N PHE A 152 2.18 -6.44 -11.39
CA PHE A 152 3.52 -6.78 -11.83
C PHE A 152 3.62 -8.30 -12.04
N GLY A 153 3.48 -8.73 -13.29
CA GLY A 153 3.58 -10.14 -13.67
C GLY A 153 5.03 -10.54 -13.93
N LEU A 154 5.70 -11.08 -12.91
CA LEU A 154 7.07 -11.60 -13.02
C LEU A 154 7.16 -13.10 -12.77
N THR A 155 6.57 -13.58 -11.68
CA THR A 155 6.64 -14.99 -11.27
C THR A 155 5.80 -15.89 -12.18
N GLU A 156 6.34 -17.05 -12.53
CA GLU A 156 5.69 -18.08 -13.34
C GLU A 156 5.71 -19.44 -12.63
N PRO A 157 4.90 -20.44 -13.05
CA PRO A 157 4.83 -21.74 -12.37
C PRO A 157 6.18 -22.42 -12.13
N ASN A 158 7.14 -22.24 -13.04
CA ASN A 158 8.47 -22.85 -12.99
C ASN A 158 9.59 -21.84 -12.61
N HIS A 159 9.27 -20.55 -12.46
CA HIS A 159 10.26 -19.47 -12.32
C HIS A 159 9.89 -18.49 -11.20
N GLY A 160 10.62 -18.60 -10.09
CA GLY A 160 10.55 -17.68 -8.94
C GLY A 160 11.89 -17.00 -8.68
N SER A 161 12.79 -17.68 -7.95
CA SER A 161 14.12 -17.14 -7.61
C SER A 161 14.99 -16.85 -8.84
N ASP A 162 14.83 -17.63 -9.91
CA ASP A 162 15.47 -17.38 -11.20
C ASP A 162 14.47 -16.82 -12.23
N ALA A 163 14.00 -15.60 -11.95
CA ALA A 163 13.05 -14.90 -12.82
C ALA A 163 13.65 -14.56 -14.20
N THR A 164 14.97 -14.64 -14.37
CA THR A 164 15.62 -14.36 -15.68
C THR A 164 15.41 -15.47 -16.70
N PHE A 165 14.96 -16.64 -16.27
CA PHE A 165 14.69 -17.82 -17.09
C PHE A 165 13.22 -17.99 -17.49
N MET A 166 12.41 -16.93 -17.39
CA MET A 166 10.97 -16.97 -17.67
C MET A 166 10.62 -17.53 -19.06
N GLU A 167 9.51 -18.28 -19.13
CA GLU A 167 8.97 -18.89 -20.35
C GLU A 167 8.13 -17.90 -21.18
N THR A 168 7.54 -16.88 -20.56
CA THR A 168 6.76 -15.86 -21.30
C THR A 168 7.68 -15.08 -22.24
N THR A 169 7.29 -15.01 -23.52
CA THR A 169 8.05 -14.29 -24.55
C THR A 169 7.21 -13.18 -25.19
N ALA A 170 7.87 -12.07 -25.51
CA ALA A 170 7.33 -11.02 -26.36
C ALA A 170 7.95 -11.18 -27.76
N VAL A 171 7.10 -11.39 -28.76
CA VAL A 171 7.49 -11.52 -30.17
C VAL A 171 6.99 -10.30 -30.96
N ALA A 172 7.71 -9.93 -32.02
CA ALA A 172 7.40 -8.80 -32.89
C ALA A 172 6.26 -9.11 -33.88
#